data_AF-A0ABD3C6F1-F1
#
_entry.id   AF-A0ABD3C6F1-F1
#
_cell.length_a   1.000
_cell.length_b   1.000
_cell.length_c   1.000
_cell.angle_alpha   90.00
_cell.angle_beta   90.00
_cell.angle_gamma   90.00
#
_symmetry.space_group_name_H-M   'P 1'
#
loop_
_entity.id
_entity.type
_entity.pdbx_description
1 polymer ?
#
loop_
_entity_poly.entity_id
_entity_poly.type
_entity_poly.pdbx_seq_one_letter_code
_entity_poly.pdbx_strand_id
1 'polypeptide(L)'
;MASKLVQLKSKACQATQFVTKNGNAYYKQLLEQNKQYIKDPPTVDTCSELSKQLLYTRLASIPGRTESFWKEIDCVKNLWKNRQELKVEDAGIAALFGLECFAWFCADFECSKTCVVQDCNRLWMRYGKYCGVGYSGCPGEKPCDDLDACCQLHDDCVDQHGMSNIECHEECKRCISKILGNYNKSDEEKLVGFSKSCPYEVAVPTLLECMDVSILFSQHHSSSSSTSNSDHEL
;
A
#
# COMPACT_ATOMS: atom_id res chain seq x y z
N MET A 1 10.56 -32.52 22.97
CA MET A 1 9.98 -31.42 22.17
C MET A 1 9.33 -31.86 20.85
N ALA A 2 9.70 -33.00 20.24
CA ALA A 2 9.10 -33.51 19.00
C ALA A 2 7.60 -33.87 19.06
N SER A 3 7.09 -34.34 20.20
CA SER A 3 5.68 -34.74 20.36
C SER A 3 4.68 -33.57 20.23
N LYS A 4 5.09 -32.35 20.60
CA LYS A 4 4.25 -31.14 20.48
C LYS A 4 4.13 -30.67 19.03
N LEU A 5 5.18 -30.81 18.23
CA LEU A 5 5.16 -30.49 16.79
C LEU A 5 4.25 -31.45 16.01
N VAL A 6 4.27 -32.74 16.36
CA VAL A 6 3.38 -33.73 15.75
C VAL A 6 1.91 -33.45 16.09
N GLN A 7 1.60 -33.07 17.34
CA GLN A 7 0.24 -32.64 17.74
C GLN A 7 -0.21 -31.34 17.06
N LEU A 8 0.69 -30.38 16.87
CA LEU A 8 0.37 -29.14 16.15
C LEU A 8 0.10 -29.42 14.67
N LYS A 9 0.91 -30.28 14.05
CA LYS A 9 0.72 -30.70 12.65
C LYS A 9 -0.61 -31.43 12.46
N SER A 10 -0.99 -32.32 13.38
CA SER A 10 -2.26 -33.04 13.30
C SER A 10 -3.47 -32.11 13.48
N LYS A 11 -3.40 -31.17 14.42
CA LYS A 11 -4.46 -30.15 14.63
C LYS A 11 -4.57 -29.18 13.46
N ALA A 12 -3.44 -28.75 12.90
CA ALA A 12 -3.42 -27.91 11.71
C ALA A 12 -4.04 -28.63 10.50
N CYS A 13 -3.71 -29.90 10.28
CA CYS A 13 -4.28 -30.69 9.20
C CYS A 13 -5.79 -30.92 9.35
N GLN A 14 -6.27 -31.11 10.59
CA GLN A 14 -7.69 -31.19 10.91
C GLN A 14 -8.43 -29.87 10.66
N ALA A 15 -7.82 -28.74 11.04
CA ALA A 15 -8.35 -27.41 10.77
C ALA A 15 -8.39 -27.13 9.26
N THR A 16 -7.35 -27.48 8.51
CA THR A 16 -7.32 -27.36 7.05
C THR A 16 -8.41 -28.19 6.40
N GLN A 17 -8.61 -29.45 6.82
CA GLN A 17 -9.69 -30.31 6.32
C GLN A 17 -11.08 -29.76 6.64
N PHE A 18 -11.26 -29.18 7.83
CA PHE A 18 -12.52 -28.56 8.23
C PHE A 18 -12.82 -27.31 7.40
N VAL A 19 -11.82 -26.45 7.17
CA VAL A 19 -11.93 -25.25 6.33
C VAL A 19 -12.13 -25.62 4.86
N THR A 20 -11.50 -26.68 4.33
CA THR A 20 -11.75 -27.11 2.94
C THR A 20 -13.13 -27.73 2.75
N LYS A 21 -13.63 -28.49 3.73
CA LYS A 21 -14.96 -29.11 3.64
C LYS A 21 -16.11 -28.12 3.87
N ASN A 22 -15.94 -27.17 4.79
CA ASN A 22 -16.99 -26.23 5.17
C ASN A 22 -16.78 -24.80 4.66
N GLY A 23 -15.65 -24.50 4.03
CA GLY A 23 -15.28 -23.15 3.59
C GLY A 23 -16.26 -22.54 2.60
N ASN A 24 -16.82 -23.35 1.68
CA ASN A 24 -17.85 -22.87 0.74
C ASN A 24 -19.16 -22.49 1.46
N ALA A 25 -19.57 -23.30 2.44
CA ALA A 25 -20.76 -23.02 3.25
C ALA A 25 -20.55 -21.79 4.14
N TYR A 26 -19.38 -21.69 4.79
CA TYR A 26 -19.00 -20.53 5.60
C TYR A 26 -18.92 -19.24 4.77
N TYR A 27 -18.30 -19.30 3.58
CA TYR A 27 -18.21 -18.18 2.65
C TYR A 27 -19.59 -17.69 2.21
N LYS A 28 -20.47 -18.62 1.81
CA LYS A 28 -21.86 -18.30 1.44
C LYS A 28 -22.63 -17.70 2.62
N GLN A 29 -22.48 -18.26 3.82
CA GLN A 29 -23.12 -17.74 5.02
C GLN A 29 -22.63 -16.32 5.36
N LEU A 30 -21.32 -16.06 5.25
CA LEU A 30 -20.75 -14.74 5.47
C LEU A 30 -21.31 -13.70 4.49
N LEU A 31 -21.41 -14.06 3.20
CA LEU A 31 -21.98 -13.17 2.18
C LEU A 31 -23.49 -12.94 2.40
N GLU A 32 -24.24 -13.98 2.78
CA GLU A 32 -25.68 -13.84 3.04
C GLU A 32 -25.94 -12.98 4.28
N GLN A 33 -25.15 -13.15 5.34
CA GLN A 33 -25.23 -12.32 6.54
C GLN A 33 -24.84 -10.86 6.29
N ASN A 34 -23.88 -10.62 5.40
CA ASN A 34 -23.37 -9.29 5.07
C ASN A 34 -23.98 -8.71 3.79
N LYS A 35 -25.08 -9.30 3.29
CA LYS A 35 -25.71 -8.93 2.02
C LYS A 35 -26.06 -7.45 1.90
N GLN A 36 -26.41 -6.82 3.03
CA GLN A 36 -26.67 -5.38 3.11
C GLN A 36 -25.46 -4.49 2.76
N TYR A 37 -24.24 -5.01 2.82
CA TYR A 37 -23.00 -4.30 2.47
C TYR A 37 -22.53 -4.58 1.04
N ILE A 38 -23.19 -5.50 0.33
CA ILE A 38 -22.83 -5.88 -1.04
C ILE A 38 -23.63 -5.00 -2.00
N LYS A 39 -22.95 -4.33 -2.92
CA LYS A 39 -23.59 -3.56 -3.99
C LYS A 39 -23.78 -4.45 -5.22
N ASP A 40 -25.03 -4.64 -5.63
CA ASP A 40 -25.39 -5.38 -6.85
C ASP A 40 -25.51 -4.42 -8.05
N PRO A 41 -24.95 -4.75 -9.23
CA PRO A 41 -24.21 -5.97 -9.56
C PRO A 41 -22.73 -5.92 -9.11
N PRO A 42 -22.13 -7.05 -8.69
CA PRO A 42 -20.71 -7.13 -8.32
C PRO A 42 -19.82 -7.20 -9.57
N THR A 43 -19.82 -6.12 -10.37
CA THR A 43 -18.94 -5.98 -11.53
C THR A 43 -17.60 -5.36 -11.14
N VAL A 44 -16.57 -5.58 -11.97
CA VAL A 44 -15.24 -4.99 -11.78
C VAL A 44 -15.32 -3.46 -11.70
N ASP A 45 -16.15 -2.84 -12.55
CA ASP A 45 -16.38 -1.39 -12.54
C ASP A 45 -16.98 -0.92 -11.20
N THR A 46 -17.94 -1.68 -10.66
CA THR A 46 -18.58 -1.36 -9.37
C THR A 46 -17.61 -1.51 -8.21
N CYS A 47 -16.68 -2.48 -8.27
CA CYS A 47 -15.60 -2.62 -7.29
C CYS A 47 -14.61 -1.45 -7.34
N SER A 48 -14.23 -0.98 -8.54
CA SER A 48 -13.37 0.19 -8.72
C SER A 48 -14.06 1.48 -8.23
N GLU A 49 -15.36 1.63 -8.46
CA GLU A 49 -16.10 2.77 -7.93
C GLU A 49 -16.20 2.72 -6.41
N LEU A 50 -16.46 1.55 -5.82
CA LEU A 50 -16.50 1.40 -4.36
C LEU A 50 -15.14 1.64 -3.70
N SER A 51 -14.05 1.19 -4.32
CA SER A 51 -12.71 1.41 -3.79
C SER A 51 -12.39 2.91 -3.76
N LYS A 52 -12.75 3.64 -4.83
CA LYS A 52 -12.65 5.11 -4.87
C LYS A 52 -13.50 5.76 -3.79
N GLN A 53 -14.79 5.40 -3.68
CA GLN A 53 -15.67 5.97 -2.67
C GLN A 53 -15.16 5.74 -1.24
N LEU A 54 -14.68 4.53 -0.93
CA LEU A 54 -14.10 4.21 0.36
C LEU A 54 -12.85 5.05 0.62
N LEU A 55 -11.94 5.13 -0.37
CA LEU A 55 -10.71 5.90 -0.28
C LEU A 55 -10.99 7.38 -0.03
N TYR A 56 -11.81 8.02 -0.88
CA TYR A 56 -12.14 9.44 -0.73
C TYR A 56 -12.93 9.73 0.55
N THR A 57 -13.82 8.84 0.98
CA THR A 57 -14.51 8.99 2.27
C THR A 57 -13.51 8.96 3.43
N ARG A 58 -12.51 8.07 3.38
CA ARG A 58 -11.45 8.02 4.39
C ARG A 58 -10.58 9.29 4.34
N LEU A 59 -10.20 9.75 3.15
CA LEU A 59 -9.44 10.99 2.97
C LEU A 59 -10.20 12.22 3.49
N ALA A 60 -11.50 12.35 3.19
CA ALA A 60 -12.33 13.45 3.68
C ALA A 60 -12.49 13.46 5.21
N SER A 61 -12.25 12.33 5.88
CA SER A 61 -12.24 12.27 7.35
C SER A 61 -10.92 12.74 7.98
N ILE A 62 -9.84 12.89 7.19
CA ILE A 62 -8.52 13.29 7.69
C ILE A 62 -8.54 14.71 8.29
N PRO A 63 -9.14 15.75 7.65
CA PRO A 63 -9.19 17.10 8.23
C PRO A 63 -9.81 17.14 9.64
N GLY A 64 -10.92 16.43 9.85
CA GLY A 64 -11.56 16.36 11.18
C GLY A 64 -10.69 15.66 12.23
N ARG A 65 -9.90 14.66 11.82
CA ARG A 65 -8.90 14.02 12.69
C ARG A 65 -7.72 14.93 12.97
N THR A 66 -7.24 15.70 11.99
CA THR A 66 -6.16 16.66 12.21
C THR A 66 -6.56 17.76 13.19
N GLU A 67 -7.79 18.26 13.13
CA GLU A 67 -8.28 19.25 14.10
C GLU A 67 -8.32 18.68 15.53
N SER A 68 -8.75 17.43 15.67
CA SER A 68 -8.77 16.74 16.97
C SER A 68 -7.35 16.49 17.49
N PHE A 69 -6.45 16.09 16.61
CA PHE A 69 -5.03 15.89 16.90
C PHE A 69 -4.34 17.20 17.34
N TRP A 70 -4.62 18.32 16.66
CA TRP A 70 -4.10 19.63 17.06
C TRP A 70 -4.59 20.05 18.45
N LYS A 71 -5.86 19.76 18.79
CA LYS A 71 -6.39 19.99 20.16
C LYS A 71 -5.67 19.15 21.21
N GLU A 72 -5.36 17.88 20.90
CA GLU A 72 -4.58 17.01 21.78
C GLU A 72 -3.13 17.49 21.92
N ILE A 73 -2.49 17.93 20.82
CA ILE A 73 -1.15 18.54 20.86
C ILE A 73 -1.13 19.80 21.73
N ASP A 74 -2.12 20.68 21.60
CA ASP A 74 -2.19 21.89 22.43
C ASP A 74 -2.41 21.55 23.91
N CYS A 75 -3.17 20.49 24.21
CA CYS A 75 -3.29 19.94 25.56
C CYS A 75 -1.92 19.46 26.10
N VAL A 76 -1.19 18.68 25.32
CA VAL A 76 0.17 18.20 25.65
C VAL A 76 1.15 19.36 25.81
N LYS A 77 1.06 20.39 24.96
CA LYS A 77 1.90 21.59 25.02
C LYS A 77 1.65 22.39 26.30
N ASN A 78 0.40 22.49 26.74
CA ASN A 78 0.05 23.12 28.01
C ASN A 78 0.49 22.28 29.23
N LEU A 79 0.35 20.95 29.17
CA LEU A 79 0.90 20.03 30.18
C LEU A 79 2.43 20.14 30.28
N TRP A 80 3.12 20.29 29.15
CA TRP A 80 4.58 20.46 29.11
C TRP A 80 5.06 21.79 29.68
N LYS A 81 4.27 22.87 29.54
CA LYS A 81 4.52 24.14 30.24
C LYS A 81 4.41 24.00 31.76
N ASN A 82 3.52 23.13 32.24
CA ASN A 82 3.34 22.78 33.66
C ASN A 82 4.14 21.54 34.07
N ARG A 83 5.38 21.42 33.57
CA ARG A 83 6.24 20.23 33.66
C ARG A 83 6.50 19.67 35.06
N GLN A 84 6.25 20.45 36.11
CA GLN A 84 6.49 20.04 37.50
C GLN A 84 5.39 19.13 38.09
N GLU A 85 4.23 19.01 37.44
CA GLU A 85 3.13 18.12 37.88
C GLU A 85 3.10 16.77 37.14
N LEU A 86 4.03 16.52 36.23
CA LEU A 86 4.04 15.30 35.42
C LEU A 86 4.54 14.10 36.24
N LYS A 87 3.69 13.08 36.36
CA LYS A 87 4.06 11.81 36.99
C LYS A 87 5.08 11.07 36.14
N VAL A 88 6.08 10.49 36.80
CA VAL A 88 7.15 9.69 36.17
C VAL A 88 6.59 8.49 35.41
N GLU A 89 5.44 7.97 35.84
CA GLU A 89 4.72 6.86 35.22
C GLU A 89 4.21 7.20 33.81
N ASP A 90 3.61 8.38 33.63
CA ASP A 90 3.07 8.82 32.34
C ASP A 90 4.18 9.15 31.33
N ALA A 91 5.28 9.75 31.81
CA ALA A 91 6.47 9.98 31.00
C ALA A 91 7.13 8.67 30.54
N GLY A 92 7.12 7.63 31.40
CA GLY A 92 7.63 6.31 31.06
C GLY A 92 6.82 5.63 29.95
N ILE A 93 5.48 5.73 30.02
CA ILE A 93 4.58 5.17 28.99
C ILE A 93 4.75 5.90 27.66
N ALA A 94 4.78 7.24 27.68
CA ALA A 94 4.98 8.03 26.47
C ALA A 94 6.34 7.73 25.80
N ALA A 95 7.40 7.53 26.60
CA ALA A 95 8.71 7.15 26.09
C ALA A 95 8.73 5.74 25.47
N LEU A 96 8.09 4.75 26.12
CA LEU A 96 7.95 3.40 25.59
C LEU A 96 7.18 3.38 24.27
N PHE A 97 6.06 4.10 24.21
CA PHE A 97 5.26 4.24 22.99
C PHE A 97 6.04 4.94 21.88
N GLY A 98 6.76 6.02 22.20
CA GLY A 98 7.61 6.72 21.24
C GLY A 98 8.73 5.83 20.68
N LEU A 99 9.33 4.99 21.52
CA LEU A 99 10.37 4.04 21.11
C LEU A 99 9.79 2.93 20.23
N GLU A 100 8.61 2.40 20.55
CA GLU A 100 7.90 1.42 19.73
C GLU A 100 7.53 1.99 18.35
N CYS A 101 6.96 3.20 18.30
CA CYS A 101 6.65 3.90 17.04
C CYS A 101 7.91 4.16 16.21
N PHE A 102 9.01 4.57 16.85
CA PHE A 102 10.29 4.80 16.17
C PHE A 102 10.88 3.49 15.63
N ALA A 103 10.79 2.39 16.39
CA ALA A 103 11.26 1.09 15.94
C ALA A 103 10.48 0.56 14.74
N TRP A 104 9.15 0.77 14.70
CA TRP A 104 8.33 0.43 13.54
C TRP A 104 8.68 1.29 12.33
N PHE A 105 8.86 2.60 12.52
CA PHE A 105 9.30 3.51 11.44
C PHE A 105 10.68 3.14 10.87
N CYS A 106 11.61 2.69 11.70
CA CYS A 106 12.95 2.29 11.26
C CYS A 106 13.00 0.92 10.57
N ALA A 107 11.94 0.10 10.64
CA ALA A 107 11.91 -1.22 10.00
C ALA A 107 11.54 -1.18 8.51
N ASP A 108 11.16 -0.01 7.96
CA ASP A 108 10.51 0.11 6.66
C ASP A 108 11.44 0.27 5.44
N PHE A 109 12.76 0.21 5.59
CA PHE A 109 13.70 0.26 4.45
C PHE A 109 14.43 -1.06 4.24
N GLU A 110 13.69 -2.15 4.11
CA GLU A 110 14.25 -3.42 3.64
C GLU A 110 14.14 -3.49 2.11
N CYS A 111 15.30 -3.37 1.42
CA CYS A 111 15.37 -3.46 -0.02
C CYS A 111 15.33 -4.91 -0.52
N SER A 112 14.76 -5.15 -1.69
CA SER A 112 14.59 -6.49 -2.26
C SER A 112 15.80 -6.94 -3.09
N LYS A 113 16.24 -8.19 -2.89
CA LYS A 113 17.27 -8.85 -3.71
C LYS A 113 16.71 -9.95 -4.62
N THR A 114 15.42 -10.25 -4.50
CA THR A 114 14.77 -11.40 -5.14
C THR A 114 13.52 -10.96 -5.86
N CYS A 115 13.19 -11.61 -6.98
CA CYS A 115 11.95 -11.35 -7.69
C CYS A 115 10.75 -11.88 -6.90
N VAL A 116 9.96 -10.98 -6.31
CA VAL A 116 8.78 -11.29 -5.51
C VAL A 116 7.52 -11.04 -6.30
N VAL A 117 6.49 -11.83 -6.04
CA VAL A 117 5.17 -11.68 -6.64
C VAL A 117 4.13 -11.84 -5.55
N GLN A 118 3.43 -10.76 -5.22
CA GLN A 118 2.45 -10.72 -4.14
C GLN A 118 1.32 -9.74 -4.44
N ASP A 119 0.08 -10.16 -4.19
CA ASP A 119 -1.12 -9.30 -4.20
C ASP A 119 -1.30 -8.43 -5.47
N CYS A 120 -0.97 -8.97 -6.65
CA CYS A 120 -0.89 -8.22 -7.92
C CYS A 120 -2.19 -7.61 -8.44
N ASN A 121 -3.32 -7.90 -7.80
CA ASN A 121 -4.63 -7.32 -8.09
C ASN A 121 -5.04 -6.25 -7.07
N ARG A 122 -4.13 -5.81 -6.20
CA ARG A 122 -4.33 -4.77 -5.19
C ARG A 122 -3.28 -3.68 -5.34
N LEU A 123 -3.64 -2.45 -4.98
CA LEU A 123 -2.74 -1.29 -5.05
C LEU A 123 -1.42 -1.45 -4.26
N TRP A 124 -1.39 -2.34 -3.26
CA TRP A 124 -0.21 -2.66 -2.45
C TRP A 124 0.58 -3.86 -2.99
N MET A 125 0.54 -4.08 -4.31
CA MET A 125 1.23 -5.20 -4.94
C MET A 125 2.75 -5.11 -4.78
N ARG A 126 3.39 -6.28 -4.76
CA ARG A 126 4.84 -6.41 -4.94
C ARG A 126 5.09 -7.24 -6.18
N TYR A 127 5.75 -6.66 -7.15
CA TYR A 127 6.10 -7.32 -8.40
C TYR A 127 7.58 -7.08 -8.71
N GLY A 128 8.31 -8.17 -8.96
CA GLY A 128 9.74 -8.10 -9.17
C GLY A 128 10.47 -7.60 -7.92
N LYS A 129 11.45 -6.72 -8.11
CA LYS A 129 12.23 -6.09 -7.04
C LYS A 129 11.82 -4.66 -6.77
N TYR A 130 11.20 -3.97 -7.73
CA TYR A 130 11.00 -2.52 -7.71
C TYR A 130 9.54 -2.10 -7.75
N CYS A 131 8.63 -2.92 -8.27
CA CYS A 131 7.22 -2.49 -8.34
C CYS A 131 6.51 -2.69 -6.99
N GLY A 132 6.28 -1.59 -6.24
CA GLY A 132 5.38 -1.55 -5.09
C GLY A 132 5.52 -0.29 -4.25
N VAL A 133 4.44 0.14 -3.59
CA VAL A 133 4.48 1.33 -2.71
C VAL A 133 5.34 1.04 -1.48
N GLY A 134 6.41 1.84 -1.29
CA GLY A 134 7.36 1.64 -0.19
C GLY A 134 8.16 0.34 -0.31
N TYR A 135 8.35 -0.16 -1.53
CA TYR A 135 9.07 -1.38 -1.83
C TYR A 135 10.00 -1.13 -3.01
N SER A 136 11.30 -1.34 -2.83
CA SER A 136 12.29 -1.13 -3.89
C SER A 136 13.43 -2.15 -3.80
N GLY A 137 14.19 -2.31 -4.89
CA GLY A 137 15.30 -3.24 -4.99
C GLY A 137 16.58 -2.69 -4.37
N CYS A 138 17.49 -3.56 -3.93
CA CYS A 138 18.76 -3.12 -3.38
C CYS A 138 19.67 -2.46 -4.44
N PRO A 139 20.58 -1.55 -4.04
CA PRO A 139 21.53 -0.94 -4.97
C PRO A 139 22.32 -1.96 -5.78
N GLY A 140 22.33 -1.80 -7.10
CA GLY A 140 23.04 -2.69 -8.03
C GLY A 140 22.29 -3.96 -8.44
N GLU A 141 21.09 -4.21 -7.88
CA GLU A 141 20.23 -5.28 -8.36
C GLU A 141 19.66 -4.96 -9.75
N LYS A 142 19.55 -6.00 -10.57
CA LYS A 142 18.89 -5.89 -11.88
C LYS A 142 17.39 -6.18 -11.76
N PRO A 143 16.55 -5.51 -12.55
CA PRO A 143 15.11 -5.76 -12.59
C PRO A 143 14.83 -7.17 -13.13
N CYS A 144 13.69 -7.71 -12.74
CA CYS A 144 13.27 -9.08 -13.06
C CYS A 144 12.77 -9.24 -14.49
N ASP A 145 12.17 -8.19 -15.06
CA ASP A 145 11.75 -8.08 -16.46
C ASP A 145 11.57 -6.61 -16.87
N ASP A 146 11.02 -6.37 -18.08
CA ASP A 146 10.80 -5.02 -18.61
C ASP A 146 9.83 -4.20 -17.74
N LEU A 147 8.83 -4.85 -17.13
CA LEU A 147 7.86 -4.17 -16.27
C LEU A 147 8.52 -3.70 -14.97
N ASP A 148 9.31 -4.57 -14.34
CA ASP A 148 10.11 -4.25 -13.16
C ASP A 148 11.17 -3.18 -13.46
N ALA A 149 11.68 -3.12 -14.70
CA ALA A 149 12.61 -2.07 -15.13
C ALA A 149 11.93 -0.68 -15.20
N CYS A 150 10.65 -0.60 -15.60
CA CYS A 150 9.90 0.66 -15.52
C CYS A 150 9.74 1.13 -14.07
N CYS A 151 9.54 0.20 -13.13
CA CYS A 151 9.43 0.53 -11.71
C CYS A 151 10.78 0.96 -11.13
N GLN A 152 11.89 0.33 -11.53
CA GLN A 152 13.22 0.77 -11.12
C GLN A 152 13.50 2.22 -11.54
N LEU A 153 13.16 2.58 -12.79
CA LEU A 153 13.31 3.96 -13.26
C LEU A 153 12.42 4.95 -12.50
N HIS A 154 11.23 4.52 -12.09
CA HIS A 154 10.32 5.32 -11.28
C HIS A 154 10.88 5.54 -9.88
N ASP A 155 11.33 4.47 -9.22
CA ASP A 155 11.99 4.52 -7.90
C ASP A 155 13.19 5.47 -7.91
N ASP A 156 14.09 5.32 -8.89
CA ASP A 156 15.25 6.20 -9.07
C ASP A 156 14.82 7.67 -9.29
N CYS A 157 13.70 7.91 -9.99
CA CYS A 157 13.16 9.24 -10.23
C CYS A 157 12.59 9.86 -8.95
N VAL A 158 11.79 9.13 -8.18
CA VAL A 158 11.17 9.61 -6.94
C VAL A 158 12.20 9.77 -5.83
N ASP A 159 13.27 8.98 -5.81
CA ASP A 159 14.41 9.15 -4.91
C ASP A 159 15.14 10.48 -5.16
N GLN A 160 15.21 10.90 -6.43
CA GLN A 160 15.88 12.16 -6.82
C GLN A 160 14.97 13.39 -6.70
N HIS A 161 13.69 13.27 -7.06
CA HIS A 161 12.78 14.42 -7.21
C HIS A 161 11.67 14.48 -6.15
N GLY A 162 11.55 13.45 -5.31
CA GLY A 162 10.51 13.30 -4.30
C GLY A 162 9.28 12.54 -4.81
N MET A 163 8.61 11.82 -3.88
CA MET A 163 7.43 11.00 -4.18
C MET A 163 6.24 11.78 -4.78
N SER A 164 6.16 13.10 -4.59
CA SER A 164 5.09 13.94 -5.13
C SER A 164 5.38 14.50 -6.53
N ASN A 165 6.48 14.11 -7.17
CA ASN A 165 6.78 14.56 -8.52
C ASN A 165 5.86 13.86 -9.53
N ILE A 166 4.96 14.64 -10.15
CA ILE A 166 3.98 14.14 -11.13
C ILE A 166 4.66 13.56 -12.37
N GLU A 167 5.78 14.15 -12.81
CA GLU A 167 6.51 13.72 -14.00
C GLU A 167 7.00 12.27 -13.84
N CYS A 168 7.57 11.91 -12.67
CA CYS A 168 7.99 10.53 -12.40
C CYS A 168 6.82 9.53 -12.60
N HIS A 169 5.63 9.85 -12.09
CA HIS A 169 4.46 8.97 -12.20
C HIS A 169 3.92 8.88 -13.64
N GLU A 170 3.90 10.00 -14.38
CA GLU A 170 3.50 10.02 -15.79
C GLU A 170 4.47 9.27 -16.70
N GLU A 171 5.78 9.41 -16.45
CA GLU A 171 6.82 8.69 -17.16
C GLU A 171 6.72 7.18 -16.92
N CYS A 172 6.44 6.77 -15.68
CA CYS A 172 6.20 5.36 -15.35
C CYS A 172 5.02 4.79 -16.17
N LYS A 173 3.88 5.49 -16.19
CA LYS A 173 2.71 5.08 -17.00
C LYS A 173 3.06 4.95 -18.48
N ARG A 174 3.84 5.89 -19.03
CA ARG A 174 4.30 5.87 -20.42
C ARG A 174 5.22 4.69 -20.70
N CYS A 175 6.12 4.36 -19.77
CA CYS A 175 7.00 3.20 -19.86
C CYS A 175 6.19 1.89 -19.91
N ILE A 176 5.27 1.71 -18.95
CA ILE A 176 4.41 0.52 -18.85
C ILE A 176 3.54 0.35 -20.11
N SER A 177 2.95 1.44 -20.61
CA SER A 177 2.10 1.41 -21.80
C SER A 177 2.85 0.99 -23.07
N LYS A 178 4.14 1.32 -23.17
CA LYS A 178 4.99 0.89 -24.30
C LYS A 178 5.25 -0.61 -24.28
N ILE A 179 5.39 -1.22 -23.11
CA ILE A 179 5.55 -2.67 -22.98
C ILE A 179 4.33 -3.36 -23.59
N LEU A 180 3.12 -2.92 -23.24
CA LEU A 180 1.90 -3.46 -23.84
C LEU A 180 1.80 -3.22 -25.35
N GLY A 181 2.24 -2.06 -25.84
CA GLY A 181 2.21 -1.73 -27.27
C GLY A 181 3.22 -2.51 -28.12
N ASN A 182 4.36 -2.91 -27.54
CA ASN A 182 5.39 -3.68 -28.23
C ASN A 182 5.05 -5.18 -28.33
N TYR A 183 4.22 -5.68 -27.43
CA TYR A 183 3.80 -7.07 -27.39
C TYR A 183 2.51 -7.23 -28.20
N ASN A 184 2.65 -7.37 -29.51
CA ASN A 184 1.53 -7.79 -30.36
C ASN A 184 1.12 -9.22 -29.97
N LYS A 185 -0.19 -9.49 -30.05
CA LYS A 185 -0.94 -10.70 -29.68
C LYS A 185 -0.38 -12.06 -30.16
N SER A 186 0.73 -12.09 -30.89
CA SER A 186 1.41 -13.29 -31.40
C SER A 186 2.39 -13.93 -30.40
N ASP A 187 2.79 -13.22 -29.34
CA ASP A 187 3.77 -13.65 -28.35
C ASP A 187 3.12 -13.87 -26.96
N GLU A 188 2.14 -14.77 -26.88
CA GLU A 188 1.32 -15.04 -25.67
C GLU A 188 2.16 -15.44 -24.43
N GLU A 189 3.26 -16.17 -24.63
CA GLU A 189 4.19 -16.56 -23.55
C GLU A 189 4.89 -15.36 -22.90
N LYS A 190 5.00 -14.27 -23.66
CA LYS A 190 5.81 -13.10 -23.37
C LYS A 190 4.97 -12.03 -22.63
N LEU A 191 3.63 -12.09 -22.77
CA LEU A 191 2.65 -11.35 -21.97
C LEU A 191 2.50 -11.85 -20.52
N VAL A 192 3.01 -13.05 -20.22
CA VAL A 192 2.99 -13.62 -18.88
C VAL A 192 4.01 -12.94 -17.95
N GLY A 193 4.98 -12.20 -18.49
CA GLY A 193 6.10 -11.64 -17.72
C GLY A 193 6.95 -12.74 -17.07
N PHE A 194 7.71 -12.41 -16.02
CA PHE A 194 8.58 -13.39 -15.36
C PHE A 194 7.84 -14.45 -14.51
N SER A 195 6.55 -14.25 -14.19
CA SER A 195 5.77 -15.15 -13.33
C SER A 195 4.35 -15.40 -13.81
N LYS A 196 3.99 -16.70 -13.90
CA LYS A 196 2.63 -17.17 -14.22
C LYS A 196 1.57 -16.77 -13.20
N SER A 197 1.96 -16.51 -11.94
CA SER A 197 1.00 -16.15 -10.89
C SER A 197 0.50 -14.71 -11.02
N CYS A 198 1.27 -13.84 -11.69
CA CYS A 198 0.91 -12.46 -11.96
C CYS A 198 1.32 -12.08 -13.37
N PRO A 199 0.50 -12.44 -14.36
CA PRO A 199 0.76 -12.06 -15.73
C PRO A 199 0.52 -10.56 -15.92
N TYR A 200 1.03 -9.99 -17.02
CA TYR A 200 0.91 -8.56 -17.26
C TYR A 200 -0.55 -8.10 -17.35
N GLU A 201 -1.49 -8.95 -17.79
CA GLU A 201 -2.92 -8.57 -17.82
C GLU A 201 -3.50 -8.27 -16.43
N VAL A 202 -2.88 -8.78 -15.36
CA VAL A 202 -3.28 -8.50 -13.98
C VAL A 202 -2.43 -7.39 -13.37
N ALA A 203 -1.11 -7.50 -13.50
CA ALA A 203 -0.17 -6.57 -12.87
C ALA A 203 -0.24 -5.16 -13.46
N VAL A 204 -0.33 -5.03 -14.79
CA VAL A 204 -0.25 -3.73 -15.46
C VAL A 204 -1.44 -2.81 -15.14
N PRO A 205 -2.72 -3.26 -15.21
CA PRO A 205 -3.83 -2.41 -14.84
C PRO A 205 -3.74 -1.89 -13.40
N THR A 206 -3.32 -2.74 -12.46
CA THR A 206 -3.14 -2.36 -11.06
C THR A 206 -2.00 -1.34 -10.88
N LEU A 207 -0.88 -1.50 -11.59
CA LEU A 207 0.22 -0.52 -11.56
C LEU A 207 -0.20 0.83 -12.16
N LEU A 208 -0.93 0.83 -13.28
CA LEU A 208 -1.44 2.07 -13.88
C LEU A 208 -2.40 2.80 -12.93
N GLU A 209 -3.29 2.06 -12.25
CA GLU A 209 -4.19 2.61 -11.23
C GLU A 209 -3.40 3.20 -10.05
N CYS A 210 -2.33 2.53 -9.61
CA CYS A 210 -1.46 3.04 -8.56
C CYS A 210 -0.80 4.37 -8.94
N MET A 211 -0.34 4.49 -10.19
CA MET A 211 0.24 5.74 -10.70
C MET A 211 -0.81 6.86 -10.78
N ASP A 212 -2.04 6.56 -11.21
CA ASP A 212 -3.14 7.54 -11.25
C ASP A 212 -3.50 8.09 -9.87
N VAL A 213 -3.57 7.22 -8.87
CA VAL A 213 -3.80 7.62 -7.48
C VAL A 213 -2.64 8.47 -6.95
N SER A 214 -1.40 8.15 -7.33
CA SER A 214 -0.21 8.90 -6.92
C SER A 214 -0.14 10.29 -7.55
N ILE A 215 -0.50 10.43 -8.83
CA ILE A 215 -0.62 11.73 -9.52
C ILE A 215 -1.67 12.60 -8.85
N LEU A 216 -2.85 12.03 -8.59
CA LEU A 216 -3.93 12.74 -7.92
C LEU A 216 -3.50 13.23 -6.52
N PHE A 217 -2.83 12.37 -5.75
CA PHE A 217 -2.33 12.75 -4.43
C PHE A 217 -1.30 13.88 -4.52
N SER A 218 -0.41 13.82 -5.51
CA SER A 218 0.58 14.85 -5.80
C SER A 218 -0.05 16.20 -6.17
N GLN A 219 -1.11 16.19 -6.99
CA GLN A 219 -1.87 17.40 -7.35
C GLN A 219 -2.52 18.06 -6.12
N HIS A 220 -3.05 17.26 -5.20
CA HIS A 220 -3.67 17.79 -3.98
C HIS A 220 -2.62 18.39 -3.03
N HIS A 221 -1.44 17.79 -2.92
CA HIS A 221 -0.33 18.37 -2.15
C HIS A 221 0.08 19.73 -2.69
N SER A 222 0.26 19.87 -4.01
CA SER A 222 0.58 21.15 -4.67
C SER A 222 -0.45 22.24 -4.38
N SER A 223 -1.75 21.90 -4.34
CA SER A 223 -2.83 22.84 -4.00
C SER A 223 -2.81 23.32 -2.54
N SER A 224 -2.33 22.46 -1.62
CA SER A 224 -2.16 22.80 -0.20
C SER A 224 -0.89 23.64 0.07
N SER A 225 0.19 23.44 -0.69
CA SER A 225 1.40 24.26 -0.59
C SER A 225 1.23 25.68 -1.14
N SER A 226 0.33 25.88 -2.11
CA SER A 226 -0.01 27.22 -2.61
C SER A 226 -0.86 28.02 -1.63
N THR A 227 -1.60 27.36 -0.73
CA THR A 227 -2.39 28.03 0.31
C THR A 227 -1.54 28.41 1.52
N SER A 228 -0.54 27.61 1.90
CA SER A 228 0.35 27.93 3.03
C SER A 228 1.31 29.11 2.79
N ASN A 229 1.58 29.49 1.53
CA ASN A 229 2.43 30.64 1.21
C ASN A 229 1.67 31.99 1.18
N SER A 230 0.35 31.98 1.41
CA SER A 230 -0.46 33.21 1.44
C SER A 230 -0.63 33.81 2.84
N ASP A 231 -0.23 33.08 3.89
CA ASP A 231 -0.50 33.44 5.29
C ASP A 231 0.72 34.04 6.03
N HIS A 232 1.77 34.45 5.32
CA HIS A 232 2.99 35.01 5.92
C HIS A 232 3.37 36.43 5.45
N GLU A 233 2.43 37.19 4.88
CA GLU A 233 2.50 38.65 4.77
C GLU A 233 1.32 39.31 5.50
N LEU A 234 1.46 39.47 6.82
CA LEU A 234 0.84 40.56 7.59
C LEU A 234 1.64 40.84 8.86
#